data_AF-A0A6P2F2X2-F1
#
_entry.id   AF-A0A6P2F2X2-F1
#
_cell.length_a   1.000
_cell.length_b   1.000
_cell.length_c   1.000
_cell.angle_alpha   90.00
_cell.angle_beta   90.00
_cell.angle_gamma   90.00
#
_symmetry.space_group_name_H-M   'P 1'
#
loop_
_entity.id
_entity.type
_entity.pdbx_description
1 polymer ?
#
loop_
_entity_poly.entity_id
_entity_poly.type
_entity_poly.pdbx_seq_one_letter_code
_entity_poly.pdbx_strand_id
1 'polypeptide(L)'
;MYWTKFGRQAPLGVPFNIASYALLTHMVAQQCDLDVGDFIWTGGDCHIYSNHAEQVALQLSRTPYPYPTLVIKRKPASIFEYEYEDFEVVDYRHHEAIKAPVAV
;
A
#
# COMPACT_ATOMS: atom_id res chain seq x y z
N MET A 1 -13.41 -0.69 -1.25
CA MET A 1 -13.24 0.05 0.03
C MET A 1 -13.03 1.53 -0.27
N TYR A 2 -13.76 2.42 0.40
CA TYR A 2 -13.51 3.87 0.32
C TYR A 2 -12.69 4.32 1.53
N TRP A 3 -11.58 5.00 1.29
CA TRP A 3 -10.74 5.50 2.36
C TRP A 3 -10.37 6.96 2.13
N THR A 4 -10.68 7.79 3.13
CA THR A 4 -10.37 9.23 3.12
C THR A 4 -9.33 9.51 4.20
N LYS A 5 -8.32 10.30 3.84
CA LYS A 5 -7.34 10.78 4.81
C LYS A 5 -7.07 12.26 4.69
N PHE A 6 -7.12 12.93 5.85
CA PHE A 6 -6.75 14.31 6.03
C PHE A 6 -5.30 14.36 6.58
N GLY A 7 -4.36 14.76 5.73
CA GLY A 7 -2.96 15.07 6.10
C GLY A 7 -1.99 13.88 6.14
N ARG A 8 -1.07 13.83 5.16
CA ARG A 8 0.28 13.23 5.31
C ARG A 8 1.17 13.43 4.06
N GLN A 9 2.47 13.25 4.29
CA GLN A 9 3.57 13.27 3.32
C GLN A 9 3.36 12.25 2.20
N ALA A 10 3.32 12.72 0.95
CA ALA A 10 3.14 11.89 -0.23
C ALA A 10 4.18 10.76 -0.42
N PRO A 11 5.50 10.94 -0.16
CA PRO A 11 6.48 9.90 -0.48
C PRO A 11 6.66 8.82 0.61
N LEU A 12 6.39 9.14 1.88
CA LEU A 12 6.63 8.20 2.99
C LEU A 12 5.35 7.56 3.54
N GLY A 13 4.25 8.30 3.65
CA GLY A 13 3.04 7.80 4.29
C GLY A 13 2.07 7.09 3.35
N VAL A 14 1.88 7.65 2.15
CA VAL A 14 0.85 7.21 1.21
C VAL A 14 1.09 5.79 0.68
N PRO A 15 2.30 5.39 0.24
CA PRO A 15 2.53 4.04 -0.28
C PRO A 15 2.19 2.94 0.74
N PHE A 16 2.61 3.13 2.00
CA PHE A 16 2.28 2.20 3.09
C PHE A 16 0.77 2.12 3.33
N ASN A 17 0.05 3.24 3.25
CA ASN A 17 -1.39 3.25 3.47
C ASN A 17 -2.15 2.54 2.36
N ILE A 18 -1.76 2.74 1.11
CA ILE A 18 -2.37 2.03 -0.02
C ILE A 18 -2.20 0.52 0.18
N ALA A 19 -0.98 0.05 0.46
CA ALA A 19 -0.72 -1.37 0.68
C ALA A 19 -1.47 -1.93 1.90
N SER A 20 -1.47 -1.21 3.03
CA SER A 20 -2.13 -1.70 4.26
C SER A 20 -3.65 -1.80 4.12
N TYR A 21 -4.29 -0.82 3.49
CA TYR A 21 -5.74 -0.82 3.32
C TYR A 21 -6.20 -1.73 2.18
N ALA A 22 -5.38 -1.91 1.15
CA ALA A 22 -5.60 -2.99 0.18
C ALA A 22 -5.56 -4.35 0.89
N LEU A 23 -4.51 -4.65 1.65
CA LEU A 23 -4.41 -5.90 2.41
C LEU A 23 -5.62 -6.12 3.33
N LEU A 24 -6.01 -5.11 4.11
CA LEU A 24 -7.18 -5.19 4.98
C LEU A 24 -8.46 -5.46 4.17
N THR A 25 -8.62 -4.84 3.00
CA THR A 25 -9.77 -5.10 2.11
C THR A 25 -9.80 -6.55 1.67
N HIS A 26 -8.65 -7.11 1.27
CA HIS A 26 -8.54 -8.52 0.90
C HIS A 26 -8.86 -9.46 2.08
N MET A 27 -8.36 -9.16 3.29
CA MET A 27 -8.64 -9.95 4.49
C MET A 27 -10.14 -9.95 4.84
N VAL A 28 -10.79 -8.77 4.79
CA VAL A 28 -12.23 -8.64 5.05
C VAL A 28 -13.04 -9.35 3.98
N ALA A 29 -12.71 -9.20 2.70
CA ALA A 29 -13.39 -9.89 1.61
C ALA A 29 -13.33 -11.41 1.79
N GLN A 30 -12.14 -11.97 2.07
CA GLN A 30 -11.99 -13.41 2.32
C GLN A 30 -12.80 -13.88 3.53
N GLN A 31 -12.81 -13.11 4.63
CA GLN A 31 -13.57 -13.46 5.85
C GLN A 31 -15.08 -13.42 5.63
N CYS A 32 -15.56 -12.52 4.77
CA CYS A 32 -16.99 -12.37 4.46
C CYS A 32 -17.45 -13.19 3.24
N ASP A 33 -16.60 -14.05 2.67
CA ASP A 33 -16.91 -14.83 1.45
C ASP A 33 -17.31 -13.93 0.26
N LEU A 34 -16.58 -12.82 0.10
CA LEU A 34 -16.76 -11.84 -0.97
C LEU A 34 -15.52 -11.79 -1.87
N ASP A 35 -15.74 -11.34 -3.11
CA ASP A 35 -14.65 -10.95 -4.01
C ASP A 35 -14.17 -9.52 -3.71
N VAL A 36 -12.91 -9.25 -4.07
CA VAL A 36 -12.32 -7.91 -3.94
C VAL A 36 -12.75 -7.05 -5.12
N GLY A 37 -13.32 -5.89 -4.82
CA GLY A 37 -13.61 -4.84 -5.80
C GLY A 37 -12.58 -3.71 -5.76
N ASP A 38 -13.03 -2.50 -6.09
CA ASP A 38 -12.12 -1.35 -6.17
C ASP A 38 -11.67 -0.84 -4.79
N PHE A 39 -10.39 -0.49 -4.71
CA PHE A 39 -9.83 0.31 -3.62
C PHE A 39 -9.77 1.78 -4.05
N ILE A 40 -10.59 2.61 -3.41
CA ILE A 40 -10.72 4.03 -3.73
C ILE A 40 -10.09 4.85 -2.61
N TRP A 41 -8.98 5.52 -2.95
CA TRP A 41 -8.25 6.40 -2.06
C TRP A 41 -8.57 7.85 -2.36
N THR A 42 -8.99 8.60 -1.33
CA THR A 42 -9.25 10.03 -1.41
C THR A 42 -8.29 10.77 -0.50
N GLY A 43 -7.44 11.60 -1.09
CA GLY A 43 -6.55 12.50 -0.38
C GLY A 43 -7.20 13.84 -0.07
N GLY A 44 -7.09 14.30 1.18
CA GLY A 44 -7.43 15.67 1.59
C GLY A 44 -6.29 16.64 1.26
N ASP A 45 -5.49 16.98 2.28
CA ASP A 45 -4.24 17.72 2.10
C ASP A 45 -3.11 16.77 1.66
N CYS A 46 -2.81 16.81 0.36
CA CYS A 46 -1.72 16.06 -0.25
C CYS A 46 -0.55 17.00 -0.53
N HIS A 47 0.57 16.79 0.14
CA HIS A 47 1.78 17.60 -0.03
C HIS A 47 3.05 16.76 -0.03
N ILE A 48 4.09 17.35 -0.63
CA ILE A 48 5.46 16.85 -0.62
C ILE A 48 6.26 17.80 0.27
N TYR A 49 7.11 17.28 1.15
CA TYR A 49 8.04 18.13 1.88
C TYR A 49 9.15 18.63 0.96
N SER A 50 9.59 19.86 1.18
CA SER A 50 10.64 20.49 0.37
C SER A 50 11.94 19.69 0.36
N ASN A 51 12.27 18.96 1.44
CA ASN A 51 13.43 18.08 1.53
C ASN A 51 13.27 16.72 0.83
N HIS A 52 12.15 16.47 0.13
CA HIS A 52 11.87 15.25 -0.63
C HIS A 52 11.82 15.47 -2.15
N ALA A 53 12.10 16.68 -2.64
CA ALA A 53 11.95 17.02 -4.05
C ALA A 53 12.80 16.13 -4.97
N GLU A 54 14.07 15.87 -4.61
CA GLU A 54 14.97 15.02 -5.40
C GLU A 54 14.51 13.55 -5.41
N GLN A 55 14.02 13.04 -4.28
CA GLN A 55 13.50 11.69 -4.15
C GLN A 55 12.24 11.48 -5.00
N VAL A 56 11.34 12.47 -5.01
CA VAL A 56 10.14 12.43 -5.85
C VAL A 56 10.52 12.51 -7.33
N ALA A 57 11.44 13.40 -7.71
CA ALA A 57 11.91 13.51 -9.09
C ALA A 57 12.54 12.20 -9.59
N LEU A 58 13.36 11.54 -8.75
CA LEU A 58 13.93 10.22 -9.04
C LEU A 58 12.85 9.13 -9.14
N GLN A 59 11.83 9.15 -8.29
CA GLN A 59 10.74 8.18 -8.38
C GLN A 59 9.94 8.35 -9.67
N LEU A 60 9.67 9.60 -10.08
CA LEU A 60 8.92 9.92 -11.30
C LEU A 60 9.69 9.63 -12.59
N SER A 61 11.02 9.55 -12.55
CA SER A 61 11.83 9.19 -13.72
C SER A 61 11.85 7.69 -14.02
N ARG A 62 11.34 6.85 -13.10
CA ARG A 62 11.34 5.39 -13.25
C ARG A 62 10.08 4.91 -13.98
N THR A 63 10.26 4.00 -14.93
CA THR A 63 9.14 3.28 -15.54
C THR A 63 8.59 2.24 -14.56
N PRO A 64 7.28 2.24 -14.24
CA PRO A 64 6.69 1.24 -13.36
C PRO A 64 6.83 -0.19 -13.93
N TYR A 65 7.10 -1.15 -13.05
CA TYR A 65 6.94 -2.57 -13.39
C TYR A 65 5.47 -2.98 -13.26
N PRO A 66 5.06 -4.14 -13.83
CA PRO A 66 3.75 -4.72 -13.54
C PRO A 66 3.52 -4.88 -12.04
N TYR A 67 2.26 -4.76 -11.61
CA TYR A 67 1.90 -4.95 -10.22
C TYR A 67 2.14 -6.41 -9.77
N PRO A 68 2.53 -6.62 -8.49
CA PRO A 68 2.55 -7.95 -7.92
C PRO A 68 1.13 -8.50 -7.74
N THR A 69 1.03 -9.80 -7.43
CA THR A 69 -0.21 -10.43 -6.99
C THR A 69 -0.12 -10.81 -5.53
N LEU A 70 -1.14 -10.45 -4.73
CA LEU A 70 -1.29 -10.91 -3.35
C LEU A 70 -2.04 -12.25 -3.32
N VAL A 71 -1.45 -13.25 -2.69
CA VAL A 71 -2.06 -14.56 -2.40
C VAL A 71 -2.25 -14.68 -0.90
N ILE A 72 -3.47 -15.00 -0.47
CA ILE A 72 -3.80 -15.32 0.92
C ILE A 72 -4.01 -16.84 1.01
N LYS A 73 -3.05 -17.53 1.63
CA LYS A 73 -2.93 -19.00 1.62
C LYS A 73 -3.95 -19.70 2.51
N ARG A 74 -4.43 -19.02 3.54
CA ARG A 74 -5.29 -19.59 4.58
C ARG A 74 -6.38 -18.60 4.96
N LYS A 75 -7.60 -19.12 5.15
CA LYS A 75 -8.71 -18.41 5.78
C LYS A 75 -8.88 -18.89 7.23
N PRO A 76 -8.35 -18.17 8.24
CA PRO A 76 -8.61 -18.46 9.65
C PRO A 76 -10.09 -18.27 10.02
N ALA A 77 -10.48 -18.73 11.22
CA ALA A 77 -11.83 -18.55 11.75
C ALA A 77 -12.11 -17.10 12.16
N SER A 78 -11.06 -16.35 12.52
CA SER A 78 -11.14 -14.94 12.88
C SER A 78 -10.13 -14.10 12.09
N ILE A 79 -10.51 -12.86 11.76
CA ILE A 79 -9.62 -11.89 11.13
C ILE A 79 -8.38 -11.55 11.98
N PHE A 80 -8.41 -11.84 13.28
CA PHE A 80 -7.30 -11.61 14.20
C PHE A 80 -6.30 -12.78 14.25
N GLU A 81 -6.59 -13.89 13.59
CA GLU A 81 -5.77 -15.10 13.61
C GLU A 81 -4.95 -15.28 12.32
N TYR A 82 -4.89 -14.27 11.45
CA TYR A 82 -3.96 -14.29 10.33
C TYR A 82 -2.54 -14.06 10.82
N GLU A 83 -1.61 -14.84 10.28
CA GLU A 83 -0.19 -14.77 10.56
C GLU A 83 0.57 -14.29 9.32
N TYR A 84 1.82 -13.86 9.48
CA TYR A 84 2.63 -13.34 8.38
C TYR A 84 2.76 -14.36 7.24
N GLU A 85 2.90 -15.65 7.57
CA GLU A 85 3.09 -16.75 6.63
C GLU A 85 1.85 -17.04 5.77
N ASP A 86 0.69 -16.51 6.14
CA ASP A 86 -0.54 -16.66 5.36
C ASP A 86 -0.55 -15.78 4.11
N PHE A 87 0.38 -14.82 4.01
CA PHE A 87 0.44 -13.86 2.92
C PHE A 87 1.67 -14.11 2.04
N GLU A 88 1.45 -14.11 0.74
CA GLU A 88 2.52 -14.19 -0.25
C GLU A 88 2.31 -13.11 -1.32
N VAL A 89 3.39 -12.40 -1.63
CA VAL A 89 3.41 -11.40 -2.71
C VAL A 89 4.22 -11.99 -3.87
N VAL A 90 3.50 -12.43 -4.90
CA VAL A 90 4.08 -13.08 -6.08
C VAL A 90 4.44 -12.04 -7.12
N ASP A 91 5.55 -12.27 -7.83
CA ASP A 91 6.08 -11.42 -8.91
C ASP A 91 6.35 -9.97 -8.51
N TYR A 92 6.70 -9.72 -7.24
CA TYR A 92 7.08 -8.38 -6.79
C TYR A 92 8.43 -7.97 -7.35
N ARG A 93 8.38 -7.14 -8.40
CA ARG A 93 9.55 -6.48 -8.99
C ARG A 93 9.53 -5.02 -8.59
N HIS A 94 10.63 -4.55 -8.02
CA HIS A 94 10.76 -3.16 -7.59
C HIS A 94 12.11 -2.57 -7.99
N HIS A 95 12.15 -1.24 -8.10
CA HIS A 95 13.40 -0.49 -8.28
C HIS A 95 14.17 -0.40 -6.97
N GLU A 96 15.42 0.06 -7.03
CA GLU A 96 16.23 0.30 -5.83
C GLU A 96 15.56 1.28 -4.87
N ALA A 97 15.68 1.00 -3.57
CA ALA A 97 15.05 1.83 -2.53
C ALA A 97 15.55 3.28 -2.58
N ILE A 98 14.63 4.23 -2.46
CA ILE A 98 14.94 5.66 -2.36
C ILE A 98 14.90 6.04 -0.88
N LYS A 99 16.02 6.53 -0.34
CA LYS A 99 16.08 7.00 1.05
C LYS A 99 15.59 8.45 1.14
N ALA A 100 14.55 8.68 1.93
CA ALA A 100 14.04 10.01 2.24
C ALA A 100 14.07 10.22 3.77
N PRO A 101 14.64 11.33 4.28
CA PRO A 101 14.67 11.61 5.72
C PRO A 101 13.26 11.92 6.23
N VAL A 102 12.89 11.43 7.41
CA VAL A 102 11.63 11.82 8.05
C VAL A 102 11.73 13.30 8.42
N ALA A 103 10.77 14.12 7.95
CA ALA A 103 10.67 15.50 8.42
C ALA A 103 10.20 15.51 9.87
N VAL A 104 10.93 16.24 10.72
CA VAL A 104 10.60 16.48 12.14
C VAL A 104 9.67 17.67 12.25
#